data_AF-A0A401LYC6-F1
#
_entry.id   AF-A0A401LYC6-F1
#
_cell.length_a   1.000
_cell.length_b   1.000
_cell.length_c   1.000
_cell.angle_alpha   90.00
_cell.angle_beta   90.00
_cell.angle_gamma   90.00
#
_symmetry.space_group_name_H-M   'P 1'
#
loop_
_entity.id
_entity.type
_entity.pdbx_description
1 polymer ?
#
loop_
_entity_poly.entity_id
_entity_poly.type
_entity_poly.pdbx_seq_one_letter_code
_entity_poly.pdbx_strand_id
1 'polypeptide(L)'
;MKLRLLIYLATGLFLCGFSTLPSLDVSCEKQFEKWVIGPFVRPEKGNPVISPQPTAFDCPMQKQEIKWEESDTFNPAATVKDERSLYSIGQKTTPHRG
;
A
#
# COMPACT_ATOMS: atom_id res chain seq x y z
N MET A 1 -43.68 20.89 36.21
CA MET A 1 -42.27 20.91 36.67
C MET A 1 -41.50 19.64 36.30
N LYS A 2 -42.12 18.45 36.32
CA LYS A 2 -41.47 17.16 35.99
C LYS A 2 -41.02 17.01 34.52
N LEU A 3 -41.77 17.54 33.56
CA LEU A 3 -41.44 17.42 32.12
C LEU A 3 -40.23 18.27 31.70
N ARG A 4 -40.09 19.49 32.25
CA ARG A 4 -38.92 20.34 32.00
C ARG A 4 -37.64 19.71 32.55
N LEU A 5 -37.72 19.06 33.72
CA LEU A 5 -36.60 18.34 34.32
C LEU A 5 -36.14 17.16 33.47
N LEU A 6 -37.09 16.42 32.87
CA LEU A 6 -36.78 15.31 31.96
C LEU A 6 -36.12 15.77 30.66
N ILE A 7 -36.52 16.94 30.12
CA ILE A 7 -35.88 17.52 28.94
C ILE A 7 -34.44 17.96 29.26
N TYR A 8 -34.19 18.52 30.44
CA TYR A 8 -32.83 18.87 30.88
C TYR A 8 -31.95 17.64 31.14
N LEU A 9 -32.51 16.54 31.65
CA LEU A 9 -31.78 15.27 31.82
C LEU A 9 -31.44 14.59 30.48
N ALA A 10 -32.36 14.62 29.51
CA ALA A 10 -32.13 14.03 28.18
C ALA A 10 -31.12 14.85 27.35
N THR A 11 -31.16 16.18 27.44
CA THR A 11 -30.20 17.06 26.76
C THR A 11 -28.80 16.99 27.39
N GLY A 12 -28.71 16.86 28.73
CA GLY A 12 -27.45 16.64 29.43
C GLY A 12 -26.76 15.31 29.09
N LEU A 13 -27.52 14.26 28.81
CA LEU A 13 -26.97 12.98 28.34
C LEU A 13 -26.45 13.04 26.88
N PHE A 14 -27.06 13.87 26.04
CA PHE A 14 -26.69 14.00 24.62
C PHE A 14 -25.41 14.85 24.40
N LEU A 15 -25.14 15.81 25.29
CA LEU A 15 -23.93 16.67 25.24
C LEU A 15 -22.67 16.01 25.83
N CYS A 16 -22.79 14.87 26.51
CA CYS A 16 -21.67 14.16 27.15
C CYS A 16 -21.26 12.87 26.40
N GLY A 17 -21.88 12.58 25.24
CA GLY A 17 -21.72 11.31 24.52
C GLY A 17 -20.72 11.32 23.36
N PHE A 18 -20.09 12.45 23.04
CA PHE A 18 -19.07 12.54 21.98
C PHE A 18 -17.68 12.74 22.60
N SER A 19 -17.35 11.89 23.56
CA SER A 19 -15.95 11.69 23.94
C SER A 19 -15.22 11.17 22.72
N THR A 20 -14.30 11.97 22.19
CA THR A 20 -13.27 11.51 21.26
C THR A 20 -12.74 10.19 21.78
N LEU A 21 -13.07 9.08 21.12
CA LEU A 21 -12.35 7.82 21.32
C LEU A 21 -10.89 8.19 21.05
N PRO A 22 -9.97 8.06 22.04
CA PRO A 22 -8.57 8.10 21.70
C PRO A 22 -8.39 6.95 20.71
N SER A 23 -8.02 7.27 19.48
CA SER A 23 -7.40 6.26 18.61
C SER A 23 -6.35 5.60 19.48
N LEU A 24 -6.51 4.30 19.75
CA LEU A 24 -5.43 3.50 20.28
C LEU A 24 -4.39 3.42 19.17
N ASP A 25 -3.66 4.51 18.97
CA ASP A 25 -2.31 4.43 18.48
C ASP A 25 -1.58 3.65 19.54
N VAL A 26 -1.61 2.33 19.38
CA VAL A 26 -0.56 1.46 19.89
C VAL A 26 0.69 1.97 19.20
N SER A 27 1.29 3.02 19.77
CA SER A 27 2.71 3.24 19.65
C SER A 27 3.33 2.05 20.38
N CYS A 28 3.49 0.97 19.63
CA CYS A 28 4.59 0.08 19.89
C CYS A 28 5.80 0.97 19.67
N GLU A 29 6.28 1.62 20.73
CA GLU A 29 7.64 2.14 20.77
C GLU A 29 8.53 0.90 20.75
N LYS A 30 8.60 0.30 19.56
CA LYS A 30 9.45 -0.83 19.27
C LYS A 30 10.82 -0.19 19.29
N GLN A 31 11.48 -0.30 20.43
CA GLN A 31 12.85 0.14 20.59
C GLN A 31 13.66 -0.71 19.61
N PHE A 32 13.80 -0.24 18.38
CA PHE A 32 14.58 -0.90 17.37
C PHE A 32 16.02 -0.81 17.84
N GLU A 33 16.70 -1.96 17.88
CA GLU A 33 18.12 -1.97 18.12
C GLU A 33 18.80 -1.07 17.07
N LYS A 34 19.84 -0.33 17.47
CA LYS A 34 20.45 0.74 16.65
C LYS A 34 20.95 0.26 15.28
N TRP A 35 21.17 -1.04 15.08
CA TRP A 35 21.63 -1.63 13.83
C TRP A 35 20.50 -1.93 12.83
N VAL A 36 19.24 -1.87 13.25
CA VAL A 36 18.10 -2.22 12.39
C VAL A 36 17.85 -1.11 11.37
N ILE A 37 17.78 -1.50 10.09
CA ILE A 37 17.31 -0.60 9.03
C ILE A 37 15.78 -0.70 8.96
N GLY A 38 15.10 0.37 9.37
CA GLY A 38 13.65 0.44 9.39
C GLY A 38 13.12 1.51 10.36
N PRO A 39 11.79 1.62 10.51
CA PRO A 39 10.77 0.76 9.90
C PRO A 39 10.55 1.06 8.41
N PHE A 40 10.26 0.03 7.61
CA PHE A 40 9.74 0.19 6.25
C PHE A 40 8.22 0.29 6.30
N VAL A 41 7.68 1.47 5.98
CA VAL A 41 6.24 1.74 5.98
C VAL A 41 5.75 1.76 4.53
N ARG A 42 4.66 1.05 4.25
CA ARG A 42 4.02 1.12 2.93
C ARG A 42 3.28 2.46 2.81
N PRO A 43 3.48 3.22 1.72
CA PRO A 43 2.66 4.40 1.47
C PRO A 43 1.20 3.99 1.27
N GLU A 44 0.27 4.86 1.67
CA GLU A 44 -1.18 4.62 1.55
C GLU A 44 -1.64 4.39 0.10
N LYS A 45 -0.93 5.00 -0.86
CA LYS A 45 -1.18 4.89 -2.30
C LYS A 45 0.09 4.51 -3.03
N GLY A 46 -0.05 3.78 -4.14
CA GLY A 46 1.05 3.42 -5.04
C GLY A 46 1.49 1.96 -4.99
N ASN A 47 0.86 1.10 -4.19
CA ASN A 47 1.05 -0.35 -4.26
C ASN A 47 -0.14 -1.02 -4.98
N PRO A 48 0.10 -2.01 -5.87
CA PRO A 48 1.41 -2.41 -6.41
C PRO A 48 2.03 -1.31 -7.28
N VAL A 49 3.37 -1.21 -7.28
CA VAL A 49 4.10 -0.21 -8.08
C VAL A 49 4.26 -0.63 -9.54
N ILE A 50 4.22 -1.94 -9.82
CA ILE A 50 4.30 -2.55 -11.16
C ILE A 50 3.28 -3.69 -11.19
N SER A 51 2.49 -3.77 -12.26
CA SER A 51 1.49 -4.81 -12.49
C SER A 51 1.62 -5.37 -13.91
N PRO A 52 1.17 -6.62 -14.17
CA PRO A 52 1.14 -7.21 -15.50
C PRO A 52 0.43 -6.34 -16.53
N GLN A 53 0.92 -6.38 -17.77
CA GLN A 53 0.36 -5.64 -18.90
C GLN A 53 0.39 -6.51 -20.17
N PRO A 54 -0.57 -6.35 -21.10
CA PRO A 54 -0.58 -7.09 -22.36
C PRO A 54 0.39 -6.49 -23.41
N THR A 55 1.51 -5.92 -22.97
CA THR A 55 2.49 -5.27 -23.86
C THR A 55 3.12 -6.29 -24.78
N ALA A 56 3.13 -5.99 -26.08
CA ALA A 56 3.72 -6.82 -27.12
C ALA A 56 5.24 -6.58 -27.28
N PHE A 57 5.98 -7.64 -27.58
CA PHE A 57 7.38 -7.62 -27.94
C PHE A 57 7.64 -8.63 -29.05
N ASP A 58 8.32 -8.22 -30.12
CA ASP A 58 8.75 -9.14 -31.19
C ASP A 58 9.90 -10.01 -30.69
N CYS A 59 9.61 -11.27 -30.37
CA CYS A 59 10.55 -12.16 -29.73
C CYS A 59 11.44 -12.85 -30.77
N PRO A 60 12.77 -12.57 -30.83
CA PRO A 60 13.64 -13.17 -31.84
C PRO A 60 13.79 -14.69 -31.67
N MET A 61 13.61 -15.20 -30.45
CA MET A 61 13.64 -16.64 -30.18
C MET A 61 12.39 -17.36 -30.68
N GLN A 62 11.20 -16.75 -30.50
CA GLN A 62 9.93 -17.34 -30.94
C GLN A 62 9.55 -16.96 -32.38
N LYS A 63 10.23 -15.96 -32.97
CA LYS A 63 9.97 -15.39 -34.29
C LYS A 63 8.52 -14.93 -34.46
N GLN A 64 7.95 -14.39 -33.39
CA GLN A 64 6.59 -13.88 -33.32
C GLN A 64 6.47 -12.86 -32.20
N GLU A 65 5.41 -12.06 -32.26
CA GLU A 65 5.02 -11.18 -31.18
C GLU A 65 4.55 -11.97 -29.96
N ILE A 66 5.04 -11.61 -28.78
CA ILE A 66 4.63 -12.19 -27.49
C ILE A 66 4.20 -11.08 -26.54
N LYS A 67 3.20 -11.37 -25.70
CA LYS A 67 2.83 -10.51 -24.59
C LYS A 67 3.71 -10.81 -23.38
N TRP A 68 4.91 -10.24 -23.39
CA TRP A 68 6.05 -10.65 -22.58
C TRP A 68 5.89 -10.47 -21.06
N GLU A 69 4.90 -9.68 -20.64
CA GLU A 69 4.64 -9.33 -19.23
C GLU A 69 3.16 -9.48 -18.81
N GLU A 70 2.37 -10.23 -19.58
CA GLU A 70 0.92 -10.35 -19.37
C GLU A 70 0.54 -11.22 -18.17
N SER A 71 1.39 -12.17 -17.75
CA SER A 71 1.09 -13.06 -16.63
C SER A 71 1.48 -12.43 -15.28
N ASP A 72 2.78 -12.36 -14.98
CA ASP A 72 3.27 -11.91 -13.68
C ASP A 72 4.42 -10.90 -13.82
N THR A 73 4.47 -9.93 -12.91
CA THR A 73 5.56 -8.95 -12.77
C THR A 73 6.00 -8.86 -11.31
N PHE A 74 7.17 -9.38 -10.97
CA PHE A 74 7.59 -9.56 -9.58
C PHE A 74 9.13 -9.57 -9.42
N ASN A 75 9.62 -9.75 -8.20
CA ASN A 75 11.06 -9.82 -7.86
C ASN A 75 11.92 -8.72 -8.48
N PRO A 76 11.64 -7.43 -8.18
CA PRO A 76 12.43 -6.34 -8.72
C PRO A 76 13.84 -6.28 -8.13
N ALA A 77 14.81 -5.97 -8.97
CA ALA A 77 16.06 -5.33 -8.57
C ALA A 77 15.89 -3.80 -8.68
N ALA A 78 16.50 -3.05 -7.76
CA ALA A 78 16.48 -1.58 -7.79
C ALA A 78 17.90 -1.02 -7.71
N THR A 79 18.16 0.02 -8.50
CA THR A 79 19.43 0.76 -8.47
C THR A 79 19.20 2.25 -8.79
N VAL A 80 20.19 3.08 -8.53
CA VAL A 80 20.20 4.48 -8.94
C VAL A 80 21.10 4.64 -10.14
N LYS A 81 20.64 5.36 -11.16
CA LYS A 81 21.46 5.79 -12.28
C LYS A 81 21.34 7.30 -12.41
N ASP A 82 22.47 7.95 -12.60
CA ASP A 82 22.64 9.41 -12.52
C ASP A 82 22.24 9.94 -11.12
N GLU A 83 22.21 11.26 -10.93
CA GLU A 83 22.05 11.83 -9.58
C GLU A 83 20.63 11.76 -9.00
N ARG A 84 19.64 11.25 -9.75
CA ARG A 84 18.22 11.37 -9.34
C ARG A 84 17.31 10.21 -9.70
N SER A 85 17.70 9.37 -10.65
CA SER A 85 16.75 8.41 -11.24
C SER A 85 16.89 7.03 -10.60
N LEU A 86 15.84 6.59 -9.91
CA LEU A 86 15.69 5.23 -9.44
C LEU A 86 15.16 4.35 -10.58
N TYR A 87 15.86 3.25 -10.86
CA TYR A 87 15.47 2.25 -11.85
C TYR A 87 15.08 0.95 -11.15
N SER A 88 14.01 0.33 -11.64
CA SER A 88 13.55 -0.99 -11.20
C SER A 88 13.49 -1.94 -12.39
N ILE A 89 14.05 -3.14 -12.23
CA ILE A 89 14.03 -4.21 -13.23
C ILE A 89 13.40 -5.43 -12.58
N GLY A 90 12.21 -5.81 -13.04
CA GLY A 90 11.46 -6.96 -12.53
C GLY A 90 11.55 -8.20 -13.41
N GLN A 91 11.35 -9.36 -12.81
CA GLN A 91 11.06 -10.60 -13.54
C GLN A 91 9.64 -10.52 -14.11
N LYS A 92 9.49 -10.97 -15.36
CA LYS A 92 8.25 -10.88 -16.12
C LYS A 92 7.98 -12.18 -16.85
N THR A 93 6.72 -12.61 -16.87
CA THR A 93 6.33 -13.90 -17.46
C THR A 93 5.28 -13.71 -18.54
N THR A 94 5.46 -14.44 -19.65
CA THR A 94 4.39 -14.68 -20.62
C THR A 94 3.44 -15.75 -20.07
N PRO A 95 2.15 -15.72 -20.44
CA PRO A 95 1.22 -16.78 -20.09
C PRO A 95 1.74 -18.15 -20.56
N HIS A 96 1.53 -19.19 -19.76
CA HIS A 96 1.74 -20.56 -20.23
C HIS A 96 0.76 -20.83 -21.36
N ARG A 97 1.28 -21.15 -22.56
CA ARG A 97 0.49 -21.82 -23.59
C ARG A 97 0.20 -23.23 -23.06
N GLY A 98 -1.02 -23.43 -22.56
CA GLY A 98 -1.56 -24.75 -22.24
C GLY A 98 -1.73 -25.61 -23.49
#